data_AF-A0A0C1HCF4-F1
#
_entry.id   AF-A0A0C1HCF4-F1
#
_cell.length_a   1.000
_cell.length_b   1.000
_cell.length_c   1.000
_cell.angle_alpha   90.00
_cell.angle_beta   90.00
_cell.angle_gamma   90.00
#
_symmetry.space_group_name_H-M   'P 1'
#
loop_
_entity.id
_entity.type
_entity.pdbx_description
1 polymer ?
#
loop_
_entity_poly.entity_id
_entity_poly.type
_entity_poly.pdbx_seq_one_letter_code
_entity_poly.pdbx_strand_id
1 'polypeptide(L)'
;MAKPLVTKKKADAISNGAFLVGLGILLYTHDWWPGILLVLWVAVLLRQYLTGRVYDTIISTIILLGLFLVSFIKINWSVIIPILFVIGGTYLIFREYFYADEIIEEQILDERSDRANEHKED
;
A
#
# COMPACT_ATOMS: atom_id res chain seq x y z
N MET A 1 -9.89 -14.43 21.55
CA MET A 1 -8.79 -13.46 21.81
C MET A 1 -7.63 -14.25 22.38
N ALA A 2 -6.47 -14.25 21.72
CA ALA A 2 -5.31 -14.99 22.22
C ALA A 2 -4.63 -14.23 23.37
N LYS A 3 -4.20 -14.95 24.41
CA LYS A 3 -3.54 -14.39 25.58
C LYS A 3 -2.12 -13.96 25.19
N PRO A 4 -1.67 -12.73 25.49
CA PRO A 4 -0.31 -12.30 25.16
C PRO A 4 0.70 -13.13 25.95
N LEU A 5 1.69 -13.70 25.26
CA LEU A 5 2.73 -14.53 25.89
C LEU A 5 3.77 -13.67 26.63
N VAL A 6 3.96 -12.42 26.20
CA VAL A 6 4.99 -11.52 26.73
C VAL A 6 4.49 -10.08 26.73
N THR A 7 5.02 -9.25 27.64
CA THR A 7 4.76 -7.80 27.65
C THR A 7 5.19 -7.17 26.32
N LYS A 8 4.39 -6.27 25.76
CA LYS A 8 4.67 -5.58 24.47
C LYS A 8 6.11 -5.08 24.34
N LYS A 9 6.66 -4.49 25.40
CA LYS A 9 8.03 -3.97 25.45
C LYS A 9 9.11 -5.05 25.23
N LYS A 10 8.89 -6.26 25.75
CA LYS A 10 9.79 -7.41 25.54
C LYS A 10 9.64 -7.98 24.13
N ALA A 11 8.41 -8.05 23.61
CA ALA A 11 8.16 -8.48 22.24
C ALA A 11 8.83 -7.56 21.20
N ASP A 12 8.74 -6.24 21.42
CA ASP A 12 9.40 -5.24 20.55
C ASP A 12 10.93 -5.36 20.61
N ALA A 13 11.51 -5.56 21.79
CA ALA A 13 12.95 -5.75 21.94
C ALA A 13 13.45 -7.01 21.22
N ILE A 14 12.73 -8.14 21.34
CA ILE A 14 13.08 -9.40 20.67
C ILE A 14 12.94 -9.27 19.15
N SER A 15 11.86 -8.62 18.70
CA SER A 15 11.63 -8.34 17.27
C SER A 15 12.75 -7.49 16.67
N ASN A 16 13.15 -6.41 17.35
CA ASN A 16 14.26 -5.56 16.87
C ASN A 16 15.60 -6.31 16.88
N GLY A 17 15.85 -7.15 17.89
CA GLY A 17 17.02 -8.01 17.92
C GLY A 17 17.06 -8.97 16.72
N ALA A 18 15.95 -9.66 16.44
CA ALA A 18 15.83 -10.54 15.29
C ALA A 18 15.97 -9.80 13.95
N PHE A 19 15.40 -8.60 13.85
CA PHE A 19 15.57 -7.74 12.67
C PHE A 19 17.04 -7.39 12.43
N LEU A 20 17.78 -6.97 13.46
CA LEU A 20 19.20 -6.63 13.35
C LEU A 20 20.07 -7.84 12.96
N VAL A 21 19.78 -9.02 13.53
CA VAL A 21 20.47 -10.26 13.16
C VAL A 21 20.19 -10.60 11.70
N GLY A 22 18.93 -10.54 11.27
CA GLY A 22 18.56 -10.77 9.88
C GLY A 22 19.22 -9.77 8.92
N LEU A 23 19.33 -8.50 9.33
CA LEU A 23 19.98 -7.45 8.54
C LEU A 23 21.49 -7.68 8.41
N GLY A 24 22.15 -8.18 9.45
CA GLY A 24 23.55 -8.60 9.39
C GLY A 24 23.78 -9.74 8.38
N ILE A 25 22.91 -10.75 8.38
CA ILE A 25 22.95 -11.85 7.41
C ILE A 25 22.69 -11.33 5.99
N LEU A 26 21.72 -10.43 5.85
CA LEU A 26 21.35 -9.85 4.55
C LEU A 26 22.52 -9.10 3.90
N LEU A 27 23.26 -8.30 4.68
CA LEU A 27 24.43 -7.58 4.21
C LEU A 27 25.54 -8.54 3.74
N TYR A 28 25.69 -9.70 4.38
CA TYR A 28 26.63 -10.73 3.95
C TYR A 28 26.21 -11.39 2.63
N THR A 29 24.91 -11.64 2.45
CA THR A 29 24.37 -12.38 1.30
C THR A 29 24.34 -11.53 0.02
N HIS A 30 24.50 -10.20 0.11
CA HIS A 30 24.44 -9.21 -0.99
C HIS A 30 23.11 -9.17 -1.79
N ASP A 31 22.21 -10.12 -1.56
CA ASP A 31 20.85 -10.16 -2.12
C ASP A 31 19.89 -9.24 -1.35
N TRP A 32 20.14 -7.92 -1.44
CA TRP A 32 19.37 -6.87 -0.77
C TRP A 32 17.86 -6.99 -1.03
N TRP A 33 17.51 -7.28 -2.29
CA TRP A 33 16.16 -7.58 -2.74
C TRP A 33 16.19 -8.99 -3.35
N PRO A 34 15.44 -9.99 -2.86
CA PRO A 34 14.28 -9.95 -1.94
C PRO A 34 14.60 -10.11 -0.45
N GLY A 35 15.87 -10.21 -0.03
CA GLY A 35 16.22 -10.65 1.32
C GLY A 35 15.72 -9.72 2.44
N ILE A 36 15.59 -8.41 2.21
CA ILE A 36 15.02 -7.48 3.21
C ILE A 36 13.57 -7.81 3.55
N LEU A 37 12.79 -8.32 2.59
CA LEU A 37 11.40 -8.73 2.81
C LEU A 37 11.34 -9.90 3.78
N LEU A 38 12.29 -10.83 3.69
CA LEU A 38 12.39 -11.98 4.58
C LEU A 38 12.74 -11.54 6.01
N VAL A 39 13.70 -10.61 6.15
CA VAL A 39 14.07 -10.04 7.46
C VAL A 39 12.90 -9.31 8.11
N LEU A 40 12.18 -8.49 7.34
CA LEU A 40 10.97 -7.81 7.80
C LEU A 40 9.87 -8.80 8.18
N TRP A 41 9.69 -9.85 7.38
CA TRP A 41 8.71 -10.89 7.66
C TRP A 41 8.99 -11.59 8.98
N VAL A 42 10.23 -12.01 9.22
CA VAL A 42 10.62 -12.61 10.52
C VAL A 42 10.37 -11.66 11.67
N ALA A 43 10.79 -10.39 11.57
CA ALA A 43 10.63 -9.41 12.65
C ALA A 43 9.15 -9.16 12.99
N VAL A 44 8.33 -8.89 11.96
CA VAL A 44 6.89 -8.62 12.11
C VAL A 44 6.18 -9.83 12.69
N LEU A 45 6.48 -11.04 12.19
CA LEU A 45 5.86 -12.27 12.64
C LEU A 45 6.23 -12.58 14.09
N LEU A 46 7.50 -12.40 14.49
CA LEU A 46 7.92 -12.53 15.88
C LEU A 46 7.14 -11.58 16.80
N ARG A 47 7.07 -10.30 16.43
CA ARG A 47 6.35 -9.29 17.21
C ARG A 47 4.87 -9.65 17.38
N GLN A 48 4.20 -9.97 16.28
CA GLN A 48 2.76 -10.21 16.27
C GLN A 48 2.39 -11.54 16.93
N TYR A 49 3.23 -12.57 16.76
CA TYR A 49 3.11 -13.86 17.45
C TYR A 49 3.25 -13.70 18.97
N LEU A 50 4.29 -12.99 19.44
CA LEU A 50 4.49 -12.73 20.86
C LEU A 50 3.36 -11.88 21.48
N THR A 51 2.73 -11.01 20.69
CA THR A 51 1.63 -10.13 21.11
C THR A 51 0.24 -10.82 21.03
N GLY A 52 0.14 -12.00 20.43
CA GLY A 52 -1.12 -12.76 20.30
C GLY A 52 -2.10 -12.18 19.26
N ARG A 53 -1.64 -11.32 18.34
CA ARG A 53 -2.49 -10.70 17.32
C ARG A 53 -2.50 -11.51 16.02
N VAL A 54 -3.14 -12.68 16.07
CA VAL A 54 -3.19 -13.63 14.94
C VAL A 54 -3.81 -13.07 13.66
N TYR A 55 -4.84 -12.21 13.75
CA TYR A 55 -5.43 -11.58 12.56
C TYR A 55 -4.44 -10.66 11.83
N ASP A 56 -3.79 -9.75 12.58
CA ASP A 56 -2.75 -8.87 12.02
C ASP A 56 -1.56 -9.67 11.47
N THR A 57 -1.29 -10.87 12.03
CA THR A 57 -0.23 -11.79 11.58
C THR A 57 -0.55 -12.46 10.25
N ILE A 58 -1.79 -12.89 10.06
CA ILE A 58 -2.21 -13.55 8.82
C ILE A 58 -2.18 -12.54 7.68
N ILE A 59 -2.71 -11.33 7.90
CA ILE A 59 -2.73 -10.27 6.88
C ILE A 59 -1.32 -9.85 6.50
N SER A 60 -0.46 -9.55 7.49
CA SER A 60 0.94 -9.17 7.23
C SER A 60 1.68 -10.29 6.50
N THR A 61 1.45 -11.55 6.89
CA THR A 61 2.07 -12.71 6.23
C THR A 61 1.63 -12.84 4.79
N ILE A 62 0.34 -12.71 4.48
CA ILE A 62 -0.16 -12.78 3.11
C ILE A 62 0.46 -11.67 2.25
N ILE A 63 0.51 -10.43 2.75
CA ILE A 63 1.07 -9.29 2.02
C ILE A 63 2.57 -9.48 1.79
N LEU A 64 3.35 -9.80 2.83
CA LEU A 64 4.80 -9.96 2.70
C LEU A 64 5.16 -11.19 1.87
N LEU A 65 4.42 -12.29 2.00
CA LEU A 65 4.63 -13.50 1.20
C LEU A 65 4.27 -13.24 -0.27
N GLY A 66 3.16 -12.57 -0.55
CA GLY A 66 2.78 -12.15 -1.90
C GLY A 66 3.85 -11.24 -2.53
N LEU A 67 4.33 -10.24 -1.78
CA LEU A 67 5.37 -9.34 -2.24
C LEU A 67 6.72 -10.05 -2.44
N PHE A 68 7.05 -11.02 -1.58
CA PHE A 68 8.23 -11.86 -1.74
C PHE A 68 8.14 -12.73 -3.00
N LEU A 69 7.00 -13.37 -3.27
CA LEU A 69 6.78 -14.14 -4.50
C LEU A 69 6.89 -13.27 -5.75
N VAL A 70 6.25 -12.09 -5.74
CA VAL A 70 6.31 -11.11 -6.84
C VAL A 70 7.76 -10.64 -7.07
N SER A 71 8.52 -10.47 -6.00
CA SER A 71 9.94 -10.10 -6.08
C SER A 71 10.84 -11.23 -6.57
N PHE A 72 10.50 -12.49 -6.23
CA PHE A 72 11.25 -13.67 -6.64
C PHE A 72 11.03 -14.01 -8.11
N ILE A 73 9.81 -13.77 -8.61
CA ILE A 73 9.57 -13.68 -10.05
C ILE A 73 10.41 -12.47 -10.50
N LYS A 74 11.45 -12.68 -11.29
CA LYS A 74 12.28 -11.59 -11.85
C LYS A 74 11.42 -10.79 -12.83
N ILE A 75 10.51 -9.97 -12.31
CA ILE A 75 9.61 -9.19 -13.14
C ILE A 75 10.48 -8.14 -13.82
N ASN A 76 10.46 -8.20 -15.14
CA ASN A 76 11.19 -7.25 -15.94
C ASN A 76 10.53 -5.88 -15.77
N TRP A 77 11.25 -4.91 -15.22
CA TRP A 77 10.77 -3.53 -15.07
C TRP A 77 10.32 -2.93 -16.41
N SER A 78 10.89 -3.42 -17.52
CA SER A 78 10.46 -3.12 -18.89
C SER A 78 9.03 -3.54 -19.21
N VAL A 79 8.40 -4.43 -18.43
CA VAL A 79 7.01 -4.89 -18.61
C VAL A 79 6.06 -4.21 -17.61
N ILE A 80 6.51 -3.98 -16.37
CA ILE A 80 5.72 -3.27 -15.34
C ILE A 80 5.41 -1.83 -15.78
N ILE A 81 6.41 -1.10 -16.26
CA ILE A 81 6.25 0.33 -16.60
C ILE A 81 5.18 0.51 -17.69
N PRO A 82 5.20 -0.22 -18.82
CA PRO A 82 4.14 -0.14 -19.83
C PRO A 82 2.75 -0.48 -19.27
N ILE A 83 2.63 -1.54 -18.48
CA ILE A 83 1.35 -1.95 -17.90
C ILE A 83 0.80 -0.86 -16.98
N LEU A 84 1.64 -0.27 -16.14
CA LEU A 84 1.26 0.85 -15.28
C LEU A 84 0.81 2.06 -16.10
N PHE A 85 1.49 2.33 -17.22
CA PHE A 85 1.12 3.41 -18.14
C PHE A 85 -0.21 3.16 -18.85
N VAL A 86 -0.47 1.93 -19.27
CA VAL A 86 -1.76 1.54 -19.88
C VAL A 86 -2.90 1.68 -18.86
N ILE A 87 -2.70 1.19 -17.63
CA ILE A 87 -3.70 1.31 -16.57
C ILE A 87 -3.92 2.78 -16.19
N GLY A 88 -2.84 3.55 -16.01
CA GLY A 88 -2.91 4.98 -15.66
C GLY A 88 -3.56 5.81 -16.77
N GLY A 89 -3.20 5.58 -18.03
CA GLY A 89 -3.80 6.24 -19.18
C GLY A 89 -5.29 5.87 -19.34
N THR A 90 -5.62 4.59 -19.17
CA THR A 90 -7.01 4.13 -19.16
C THR A 90 -7.81 4.81 -18.05
N TYR A 91 -7.29 4.82 -16.82
CA TYR A 91 -7.93 5.47 -15.69
C TYR A 91 -8.16 6.97 -15.94
N LEU A 92 -7.20 7.67 -16.55
CA LEU A 92 -7.34 9.08 -16.88
C LEU A 92 -8.47 9.33 -17.89
N ILE A 93 -8.56 8.49 -18.94
CA ILE A 93 -9.64 8.57 -19.93
C ILE A 93 -11.01 8.32 -19.27
N PHE A 94 -11.11 7.28 -18.43
CA PHE A 94 -12.34 6.99 -17.70
C PHE A 94 -12.70 8.13 -16.74
N ARG A 95 -11.73 8.69 -16.02
CA ARG A 95 -11.97 9.83 -15.12
C ARG A 95 -12.52 11.02 -15.89
N GLU A 96 -11.89 11.38 -17.00
CA GLU A 96 -12.36 12.49 -17.83
C GLU A 96 -13.77 12.22 -18.36
N TYR A 97 -14.03 11.02 -18.87
CA TYR A 97 -15.33 10.69 -19.46
C TYR A 97 -16.47 10.67 -18.44
N PHE A 98 -16.23 10.20 -17.21
CA PHE A 98 -17.26 10.11 -16.19
C PHE A 98 -17.41 11.38 -15.33
N TYR A 99 -16.38 12.23 -15.20
CA TYR A 99 -16.45 13.48 -14.43
C TYR A 99 -16.69 14.73 -15.29
N ALA A 100 -16.48 14.69 -16.61
CA ALA A 100 -16.72 15.85 -17.47
C ALA A 100 -18.20 16.28 -17.50
N ASP A 101 -19.14 15.35 -17.35
CA ASP A 101 -20.57 15.68 -17.33
C ASP A 101 -20.97 16.51 -16.09
N GLU A 102 -20.38 16.24 -14.91
CA GLU A 102 -20.69 16.96 -13.66
C GLU A 102 -20.21 18.43 -13.71
N ILE A 103 -19.02 18.68 -14.27
CA ILE A 103 -18.43 20.03 -14.34
C ILE A 103 -19.20 20.91 -15.34
N ILE A 104 -19.66 20.35 -16.45
CA ILE A 104 -20.42 21.10 -17.47
C ILE A 104 -21.81 21.46 -16.93
N GLU A 105 -22.48 20.55 -16.23
CA GLU A 105 -23.80 20.82 -15.66
C GLU A 105 -23.75 21.88 -14.56
N GLU A 106 -22.73 21.84 -13.68
CA GLU A 106 -22.53 22.84 -12.62
C GLU A 106 -22.24 24.24 -13.21
N GLN A 107 -21.40 24.36 -14.23
CA GLN A 107 -21.13 25.64 -14.91
C GLN A 107 -22.37 26.23 -15.60
N ILE A 108 -23.19 25.39 -16.25
CA ILE A 108 -24.41 25.84 -16.93
C ILE A 108 -25.46 26.31 -15.92
N LEU A 109 -25.54 25.66 -14.74
CA LEU A 109 -26.50 26.03 -13.70
C LEU A 109 -26.14 27.34 -12.99
N ASP A 110 -24.86 27.57 -12.68
CA ASP A 110 -24.38 28.83 -12.10
C ASP A 110 -24.63 30.01 -13.06
N GLU A 111 -24.26 29.85 -14.33
CA GLU A 111 -24.44 30.91 -15.33
C GLU A 111 -25.91 31.25 -15.57
N ARG A 112 -26.82 30.29 -15.37
CA ARG A 112 -28.27 30.49 -15.49
C ARG A 112 -28.87 31.14 -14.25
N SER A 113 -28.32 30.85 -13.06
CA SER A 113 -28.72 31.46 -11.79
C SER A 113 -28.37 32.94 -11.76
N ASP A 114 -27.16 33.30 -12.20
CA ASP A 114 -26.70 34.69 -12.22
C ASP A 114 -27.53 35.57 -13.15
N ARG A 115 -27.82 35.10 -14.37
CA ARG A 115 -28.70 35.81 -15.32
C ARG A 115 -30.14 35.94 -14.84
N ALA A 116 -30.62 34.98 -14.04
CA ALA A 116 -31.97 35.02 -13.48
C ALA A 116 -32.09 35.99 -12.29
N ASN A 117 -30.98 36.28 -11.60
CA ASN A 117 -30.90 37.26 -10.52
C ASN A 117 -30.75 38.69 -11.08
N GLU A 118 -29.95 38.87 -12.13
CA GLU A 118 -29.78 40.17 -12.81
C GLU A 118 -31.11 40.71 -13.35
N HIS A 119 -31.98 39.85 -13.88
CA HIS A 119 -33.28 40.27 -14.43
C HIS A 119 -34.38 40.57 -13.38
N LYS A 120 -34.10 40.38 -12.08
CA LYS A 120 -35.04 40.66 -10.98
C LYS A 120 -34.75 41.97 -10.25
N GLU A 121 -33.61 42.61 -10.53
CA GLU A 121 -33.22 43.88 -9.90
C GLU A 121 -33.59 45.12 -10.74
N ASP A 122 -34.14 44.93 -11.94
CA ASP A 122 -34.74 45.96 -12.81
C ASP A 122 -36.27 46.12 -12.58
#